data_AF-A0A944KY10-F1
#
_entry.id   AF-A0A944KY10-F1
#
_cell.length_a   1.000
_cell.length_b   1.000
_cell.length_c   1.000
_cell.angle_alpha   90.00
_cell.angle_beta   90.00
_cell.angle_gamma   90.00
#
_symmetry.space_group_name_H-M   'P 1'
#
loop_
_entity.id
_entity.type
_entity.pdbx_description
1 polymer ?
#
loop_
_entity_poly.entity_id
_entity_poly.type
_entity_poly.pdbx_seq_one_letter_code
_entity_poly.pdbx_strand_id
1 'polypeptide(L)'
;MPTRGRRASGEPERGRRREARPPPPGSPTGDAPAPAGRRRSPYLIRTPFRTRRVTLPVDASGIDQRLGGRDAAVRRASALLPTARRRTNGGSTAYRRHASPARVFSGRPQPPVPRASRVHTAARLPRRAGARPTSAASQEALVLAPSVYPGFEQAYVDVLGHIVRDHEYRNAPRGNASRECLGLSFKLTGPRERLPFLAARKVNPAFHFAEALWYIAGRNDLDMIAYYAPRMRSDSRDGATVSGSAYGSRIFNPVGDDTLSPFDRVLSLLHGEPDSKRGLLPIFEARELAVADNPDMSCAVALHLLVREGKLHMVCSMRANDCDRGLLADVFSFTMIQEYAAVQLGLGLGTYTHHIGSAHLGDRDFDRVQRVLAEAADRPAPPTSRFPFPPMPADTTPQTIATVLGHEEALRTNQVQYRPTDIAGLGLQPYWQQVLLLFEAKRQLVHCPADPVEKDVLASLDAGPRWLLAHRWPSRMPRGFGPVR
;
A
#
# COMPACT_ATOMS: atom_id res chain seq x y z
N MET A 1 64.21 14.05 26.37
CA MET A 1 65.23 14.99 26.87
C MET A 1 64.84 16.41 26.47
N PRO A 2 64.68 17.34 27.43
CA PRO A 2 64.10 18.69 27.24
C PRO A 2 65.10 19.83 27.53
N THR A 3 64.73 21.09 27.22
CA THR A 3 65.23 22.31 27.90
C THR A 3 64.08 23.34 27.95
N ARG A 4 63.46 23.59 29.12
CA ARG A 4 63.71 24.62 30.19
C ARG A 4 63.19 26.03 29.80
N GLY A 5 62.47 26.80 30.63
CA GLY A 5 62.04 26.74 32.05
C GLY A 5 60.90 27.77 32.31
N ARG A 6 59.96 27.56 33.27
CA ARG A 6 59.88 28.06 34.68
C ARG A 6 60.04 29.60 34.81
N ARG A 7 59.27 30.41 35.58
CA ARG A 7 58.31 30.30 36.71
C ARG A 7 57.60 31.68 36.84
N ALA A 8 56.28 31.77 37.06
CA ALA A 8 55.53 32.01 38.31
C ALA A 8 55.70 33.38 39.02
N SER A 9 54.61 34.16 39.18
CA SER A 9 54.08 34.69 40.47
C SER A 9 53.01 35.81 40.29
N GLY A 10 51.96 35.80 41.14
CA GLY A 10 51.31 37.01 41.67
C GLY A 10 49.94 37.47 41.12
N GLU A 11 48.85 37.10 41.79
CA GLU A 11 47.57 37.87 41.89
C GLU A 11 47.78 39.14 42.78
N PRO A 12 46.88 40.17 42.84
CA PRO A 12 45.40 40.08 42.83
C PRO A 12 44.56 41.23 42.20
N GLU A 13 43.23 40.97 42.13
CA GLU A 13 42.03 41.83 42.12
C GLU A 13 42.03 43.31 41.64
N ARG A 14 41.04 43.64 40.77
CA ARG A 14 39.93 44.60 41.03
C ARG A 14 38.98 44.69 39.84
N GLY A 15 37.68 44.56 40.11
CA GLY A 15 36.61 44.56 39.09
C GLY A 15 36.25 45.95 38.54
N ARG A 16 35.56 45.96 37.40
CA ARG A 16 34.69 47.04 36.91
C ARG A 16 33.60 46.47 36.00
N ARG A 17 32.34 46.75 36.37
CA ARG A 17 31.13 46.63 35.54
C ARG A 17 31.19 47.60 34.35
N ARG A 18 30.47 47.25 33.26
CA ARG A 18 29.73 48.09 32.28
C ARG A 18 29.44 47.22 31.05
N GLU A 19 28.34 47.28 30.31
CA GLU A 19 26.99 47.86 30.40
C GLU A 19 26.27 47.30 29.15
N ALA A 20 24.98 46.95 29.26
CA ALA A 20 24.18 46.37 28.18
C ALA A 20 23.70 47.44 27.18
N ARG A 21 23.63 47.09 25.88
CA ARG A 21 23.02 47.93 24.82
C ARG A 21 21.49 47.95 24.95
N PRO A 22 20.81 49.08 24.68
CA PRO A 22 19.34 49.17 24.69
C PRO A 22 18.71 48.72 23.36
N PRO A 23 17.44 48.25 23.37
CA PRO A 23 16.67 47.92 22.16
C PRO A 23 15.94 49.16 21.58
N PRO A 24 15.51 49.12 20.30
CA PRO A 24 14.80 50.22 19.66
C PRO A 24 13.29 50.24 20.01
N PRO A 25 12.59 51.39 19.87
CA PRO A 25 11.23 51.56 20.38
C PRO A 25 10.12 51.32 19.35
N GLY A 26 9.00 50.77 19.83
CA GLY A 26 7.65 51.32 19.59
C GLY A 26 6.80 50.72 18.45
N SER A 27 5.87 49.83 18.83
CA SER A 27 4.77 49.27 18.04
C SER A 27 3.64 50.27 17.72
N PRO A 28 2.62 49.85 16.95
CA PRO A 28 1.27 49.87 17.51
C PRO A 28 0.53 48.53 17.43
N THR A 29 -0.40 48.43 18.35
CA THR A 29 -1.18 47.28 18.84
C THR A 29 -2.19 46.71 17.84
N GLY A 30 -2.28 45.38 17.80
CA GLY A 30 -3.42 44.61 17.30
C GLY A 30 -3.47 43.28 18.05
N ASP A 31 -4.53 43.10 18.83
CA ASP A 31 -4.75 41.95 19.71
C ASP A 31 -4.76 40.61 18.96
N ALA A 32 -3.89 39.68 19.38
CA ALA A 32 -3.97 38.27 19.03
C ALA A 32 -3.78 37.44 20.32
N PRO A 33 -4.69 36.51 20.64
CA PRO A 33 -4.65 35.78 21.90
C PRO A 33 -3.50 34.77 21.92
N ALA A 34 -2.87 34.65 23.09
CA ALA A 34 -1.76 33.74 23.39
C ALA A 34 -2.08 32.26 23.06
N PRO A 35 -1.11 31.47 22.60
CA PRO A 35 -1.34 30.05 22.36
C PRO A 35 -1.55 29.33 23.69
N ALA A 36 -2.73 28.74 23.84
CA ALA A 36 -3.11 27.88 24.94
C ALA A 36 -2.10 26.73 25.08
N GLY A 37 -1.82 26.39 26.34
CA GLY A 37 -0.79 25.45 26.76
C GLY A 37 -0.78 24.12 26.01
N ARG A 38 0.44 23.59 25.85
CA ARG A 38 0.72 22.22 25.42
C ARG A 38 -0.07 21.23 26.28
N ARG A 39 -1.22 20.78 25.79
CA ARG A 39 -1.87 19.57 26.27
C ARG A 39 -1.00 18.39 25.84
N ARG A 40 -0.46 17.66 26.82
CA ARG A 40 0.13 16.34 26.59
C ARG A 40 -0.96 15.45 26.00
N SER A 41 -0.75 14.99 24.77
CA SER A 41 -1.62 14.02 24.11
C SER A 41 -1.42 12.64 24.75
N PRO A 42 -2.48 11.94 25.19
CA PRO A 42 -2.36 10.65 25.87
C PRO A 42 -2.36 9.50 24.86
N TYR A 43 -1.49 9.51 23.85
CA TYR A 43 -1.28 8.33 23.00
C TYR A 43 -0.13 7.49 23.54
N LEU A 44 -0.40 6.80 24.64
CA LEU A 44 0.35 5.61 25.03
C LEU A 44 -0.16 4.46 24.16
N ILE A 45 0.57 4.15 23.10
CA ILE A 45 0.36 2.96 22.26
C ILE A 45 0.55 1.73 23.16
N ARG A 46 -0.56 1.18 23.65
CA ARG A 46 -0.62 -0.08 24.38
C ARG A 46 -1.87 -0.85 24.00
N THR A 47 -1.92 -1.31 22.76
CA THR A 47 -2.73 -2.47 22.40
C THR A 47 -2.12 -3.16 21.19
N PRO A 48 -1.58 -4.38 21.32
CA PRO A 48 -1.26 -5.20 20.16
C PRO A 48 -2.57 -5.56 19.44
N PHE A 49 -2.54 -5.59 18.11
CA PHE A 49 -3.61 -6.15 17.28
C PHE A 49 -3.85 -7.61 17.71
N ARG A 50 -4.92 -7.85 18.46
CA ARG A 50 -5.52 -9.18 18.59
C ARG A 50 -6.80 -9.15 17.79
N THR A 51 -6.84 -9.89 16.69
CA THR A 51 -8.07 -10.25 15.99
C THR A 51 -8.96 -11.07 16.92
N ARG A 52 -9.70 -10.41 17.80
CA ARG A 52 -10.93 -10.99 18.34
C ARG A 52 -11.98 -10.80 17.26
N ARG A 53 -12.68 -11.88 16.87
CA ARG A 53 -13.92 -11.78 16.09
C ARG A 53 -14.78 -10.70 16.74
N VAL A 54 -15.06 -9.64 16.00
CA VAL A 54 -16.07 -8.66 16.40
C VAL A 54 -17.39 -9.38 16.22
N THR A 55 -18.00 -9.82 17.32
CA THR A 55 -19.40 -10.26 17.29
C THR A 55 -20.23 -9.01 17.08
N LEU A 56 -20.75 -8.81 15.88
CA LEU A 56 -21.71 -7.73 15.61
C LEU A 56 -22.93 -7.95 16.52
N PRO A 57 -23.39 -6.93 17.28
CA PRO A 57 -24.66 -7.03 17.97
C PRO A 57 -25.76 -7.09 16.92
N VAL A 58 -26.34 -8.26 16.70
CA VAL A 58 -27.55 -8.42 15.91
C VAL A 58 -28.71 -8.15 16.85
N ASP A 59 -29.33 -6.97 16.75
CA ASP A 59 -30.58 -6.69 17.44
C ASP A 59 -31.71 -7.46 16.74
N ALA A 60 -32.07 -8.60 17.32
CA ALA A 60 -33.19 -9.42 16.86
C ALA A 60 -34.50 -8.88 17.44
N SER A 61 -34.90 -7.68 17.02
CA SER A 61 -36.22 -7.14 17.33
C SER A 61 -36.81 -6.41 16.11
N GLY A 62 -37.59 -7.14 15.31
CA GLY A 62 -38.40 -6.57 14.23
C GLY A 62 -38.22 -7.25 12.87
N ILE A 63 -38.57 -8.54 12.77
CA ILE A 63 -38.92 -9.13 11.47
C ILE A 63 -40.37 -9.60 11.56
N ASP A 64 -41.21 -8.84 10.86
CA ASP A 64 -42.63 -9.04 10.69
C ASP A 64 -42.92 -10.37 9.98
N GLN A 65 -43.91 -11.08 10.51
CA GLN A 65 -44.37 -12.37 10.04
C GLN A 65 -45.23 -12.17 8.78
N ARG A 66 -44.80 -12.73 7.66
CA ARG A 66 -45.73 -13.13 6.57
C ARG A 66 -45.01 -14.03 5.57
N LEU A 67 -45.29 -15.32 5.65
CA LEU A 67 -45.85 -16.16 4.58
C LEU A 67 -45.70 -17.63 4.99
N GLY A 68 -46.84 -18.28 5.14
CA GLY A 68 -46.94 -19.68 5.53
C GLY A 68 -46.82 -20.66 4.36
N GLY A 69 -46.59 -21.91 4.76
CA GLY A 69 -47.15 -23.08 4.10
C GLY A 69 -46.32 -23.70 2.98
N ARG A 70 -45.55 -24.75 3.30
CA ARG A 70 -45.87 -26.12 2.87
C ARG A 70 -44.95 -27.15 3.56
N ASP A 71 -45.60 -28.18 4.07
CA ASP A 71 -45.05 -29.36 4.75
C ASP A 71 -44.10 -30.20 3.88
N ALA A 72 -43.13 -30.86 4.54
CA ALA A 72 -43.10 -32.33 4.74
C ALA A 72 -41.68 -32.93 4.70
N ALA A 73 -41.21 -33.29 5.89
CA ALA A 73 -40.52 -34.52 6.29
C ALA A 73 -39.52 -35.24 5.34
N VAL A 74 -38.29 -35.44 5.83
CA VAL A 74 -37.74 -36.79 6.08
C VAL A 74 -36.87 -36.76 7.35
N ARG A 75 -37.04 -37.78 8.19
CA ARG A 75 -36.45 -37.98 9.52
C ARG A 75 -35.15 -38.79 9.50
N ARG A 76 -34.33 -38.52 10.52
CA ARG A 76 -33.51 -39.44 11.37
C ARG A 76 -32.28 -40.14 10.76
N ALA A 77 -31.13 -39.95 11.42
CA ALA A 77 -30.68 -40.86 12.49
C ALA A 77 -29.55 -40.24 13.35
N SER A 78 -29.72 -40.29 14.67
CA SER A 78 -28.70 -40.00 15.70
C SER A 78 -28.02 -41.29 16.15
N ALA A 79 -26.75 -41.19 16.54
CA ALA A 79 -26.02 -42.01 17.53
C ALA A 79 -24.51 -41.94 17.20
N LEU A 80 -23.51 -41.81 18.07
CA LEU A 80 -23.38 -41.85 19.53
C LEU A 80 -21.97 -41.29 19.85
N LEU A 81 -21.82 -40.50 20.91
CA LEU A 81 -20.54 -40.30 21.63
C LEU A 81 -20.31 -41.51 22.56
N PRO A 82 -19.06 -41.76 23.01
CA PRO A 82 -18.76 -41.38 24.39
C PRO A 82 -17.32 -40.90 24.67
N THR A 83 -17.23 -40.27 25.84
CA THR A 83 -16.10 -39.62 26.52
C THR A 83 -15.21 -40.59 27.32
N ALA A 84 -13.93 -40.24 27.54
CA ALA A 84 -13.11 -40.67 28.69
C ALA A 84 -11.87 -39.74 28.82
N ARG A 85 -11.80 -38.88 29.84
CA ARG A 85 -11.21 -39.03 31.19
C ARG A 85 -9.69 -38.73 31.29
N ARG A 86 -9.40 -37.79 32.19
CA ARG A 86 -8.09 -37.34 32.69
C ARG A 86 -7.24 -38.48 33.27
N ARG A 87 -5.91 -38.37 33.11
CA ARG A 87 -4.92 -38.78 34.11
C ARG A 87 -3.79 -37.75 34.16
N THR A 88 -3.48 -37.32 35.38
CA THR A 88 -2.27 -36.59 35.78
C THR A 88 -1.19 -37.59 36.16
N ASN A 89 0.08 -37.27 35.89
CA ASN A 89 1.18 -37.41 36.84
C ASN A 89 2.45 -36.72 36.32
N GLY A 90 3.13 -36.01 37.21
CA GLY A 90 4.39 -35.34 36.96
C GLY A 90 5.59 -36.27 37.03
N GLY A 91 6.75 -35.74 36.64
CA GLY A 91 8.03 -36.43 36.75
C GLY A 91 9.15 -35.68 36.01
N SER A 92 9.95 -34.96 36.78
CA SER A 92 11.24 -34.35 36.44
C SER A 92 12.19 -35.31 35.72
N THR A 93 12.99 -34.83 34.74
CA THR A 93 14.48 -34.84 34.81
C THR A 93 15.18 -34.41 33.50
N ALA A 94 16.17 -33.55 33.69
CA ALA A 94 17.47 -33.46 33.02
C ALA A 94 17.55 -33.41 31.46
N TYR A 95 17.76 -32.19 30.95
CA TYR A 95 18.33 -31.93 29.63
C TYR A 95 19.82 -32.37 29.60
N ARG A 96 20.10 -33.48 28.91
CA ARG A 96 21.48 -33.92 28.63
C ARG A 96 21.87 -33.42 27.23
N ARG A 97 22.85 -32.51 27.18
CA ARG A 97 23.47 -32.04 25.93
C ARG A 97 24.15 -33.22 25.24
N HIS A 98 23.78 -33.49 23.99
CA HIS A 98 24.59 -34.26 23.07
C HIS A 98 24.98 -33.39 21.88
N ALA A 99 26.25 -33.02 21.87
CA ALA A 99 26.96 -32.58 20.68
C ALA A 99 27.10 -33.75 19.70
N SER A 100 27.02 -33.47 18.41
CA SER A 100 27.46 -34.36 17.35
C SER A 100 28.15 -33.57 16.24
N PRO A 101 29.07 -34.22 15.50
CA PRO A 101 30.38 -33.64 15.25
C PRO A 101 30.53 -33.03 13.86
N ALA A 102 31.52 -32.15 13.76
CA ALA A 102 32.01 -31.53 12.55
C ALA A 102 32.35 -32.55 11.46
N ARG A 103 31.83 -32.35 10.25
CA ARG A 103 32.33 -33.00 9.04
C ARG A 103 33.27 -32.06 8.31
N VAL A 104 34.52 -32.51 8.28
CA VAL A 104 35.62 -32.03 7.44
C VAL A 104 35.26 -32.29 5.98
N PHE A 105 35.24 -31.25 5.14
CA PHE A 105 35.23 -31.39 3.69
C PHE A 105 36.67 -31.27 3.18
N SER A 106 37.18 -32.36 2.65
CA SER A 106 38.45 -32.46 1.96
C SER A 106 38.37 -31.78 0.59
N GLY A 107 39.40 -30.99 0.28
CA GLY A 107 39.51 -30.24 -0.96
C GLY A 107 39.73 -31.13 -2.19
N ARG A 108 39.22 -30.66 -3.34
CA ARG A 108 39.68 -31.07 -4.67
C ARG A 108 40.25 -29.84 -5.40
N PRO A 109 41.32 -29.99 -6.19
CA PRO A 109 41.99 -28.87 -6.85
C PRO A 109 41.24 -28.42 -8.11
N GLN A 110 41.18 -27.11 -8.36
CA GLN A 110 40.77 -26.54 -9.65
C GLN A 110 41.92 -26.61 -10.68
N PRO A 111 41.63 -26.80 -11.98
CA PRO A 111 42.63 -26.71 -13.05
C PRO A 111 42.96 -25.24 -13.40
N PRO A 112 44.14 -24.97 -13.99
CA PRO A 112 44.69 -23.62 -14.10
C PRO A 112 44.02 -22.79 -15.21
N VAL A 113 43.86 -21.49 -14.92
CA VAL A 113 43.49 -20.44 -15.88
C VAL A 113 44.73 -20.02 -16.68
N PRO A 114 44.71 -20.01 -18.02
CA PRO A 114 45.81 -19.43 -18.79
C PRO A 114 45.66 -17.90 -18.89
N ARG A 115 46.77 -17.20 -18.58
CA ARG A 115 46.95 -15.76 -18.78
C ARG A 115 47.15 -15.43 -20.27
N ALA A 116 46.58 -14.26 -20.62
CA ALA A 116 46.66 -13.48 -21.84
C ALA A 116 47.86 -13.70 -22.80
N SER A 117 47.55 -13.68 -24.09
CA SER A 117 48.49 -13.31 -25.17
C SER A 117 47.89 -12.17 -25.98
N ARG A 118 48.60 -11.03 -26.00
CA ARG A 118 48.36 -9.90 -26.90
C ARG A 118 48.66 -10.33 -28.33
N VAL A 119 47.77 -10.03 -29.27
CA VAL A 119 48.13 -9.83 -30.68
C VAL A 119 47.41 -8.59 -31.19
N HIS A 120 48.20 -7.59 -31.56
CA HIS A 120 47.80 -6.45 -32.37
C HIS A 120 47.45 -6.92 -33.77
N THR A 121 46.32 -6.46 -34.32
CA THR A 121 46.19 -6.16 -35.75
C THR A 121 45.10 -5.12 -35.93
N ALA A 122 45.53 -3.91 -36.29
CA ALA A 122 44.66 -2.81 -36.64
C ALA A 122 44.19 -2.98 -38.09
N ALA A 123 42.90 -3.24 -38.30
CA ALA A 123 42.27 -3.11 -39.60
C ALA A 123 41.68 -1.70 -39.73
N ARG A 124 42.28 -0.93 -40.62
CA ARG A 124 42.04 0.49 -40.90
C ARG A 124 40.86 0.61 -41.88
N LEU A 125 39.70 1.09 -41.42
CA LEU A 125 38.59 1.47 -42.31
C LEU A 125 38.71 2.96 -42.70
N PRO A 126 38.38 3.35 -43.95
CA PRO A 126 38.70 4.66 -44.48
C PRO A 126 37.79 5.77 -43.91
N ARG A 127 38.43 6.89 -43.54
CA ARG A 127 37.79 8.16 -43.21
C ARG A 127 37.03 8.70 -44.43
N ARG A 128 35.71 8.79 -44.35
CA ARG A 128 34.93 9.75 -45.16
C ARG A 128 34.79 11.04 -44.34
N ALA A 129 35.51 12.07 -44.77
CA ALA A 129 35.23 13.45 -44.41
C ALA A 129 33.97 13.89 -45.17
N GLY A 130 32.99 14.44 -44.46
CA GLY A 130 31.77 14.96 -45.06
C GLY A 130 30.87 15.60 -44.01
N ALA A 131 30.92 16.93 -43.98
CA ALA A 131 29.90 17.86 -43.47
C ALA A 131 29.28 17.58 -42.08
N ARG A 132 29.64 18.44 -41.12
CA ARG A 132 28.80 18.75 -39.96
C ARG A 132 27.42 19.22 -40.44
N PRO A 133 26.31 18.64 -39.98
CA PRO A 133 25.12 19.43 -39.73
C PRO A 133 25.29 20.09 -38.37
N THR A 134 25.48 21.41 -38.37
CA THR A 134 25.11 22.25 -37.24
C THR A 134 23.58 22.22 -37.13
N SER A 135 23.03 21.15 -36.58
CA SER A 135 21.68 21.19 -36.03
C SER A 135 21.83 21.48 -34.55
N ALA A 136 21.19 22.54 -34.09
CA ALA A 136 21.02 22.86 -32.68
C ALA A 136 20.42 21.65 -31.96
N ALA A 137 21.28 20.81 -31.39
CA ALA A 137 20.87 19.80 -30.44
C ALA A 137 20.67 20.55 -29.12
N SER A 138 19.43 20.91 -28.85
CA SER A 138 18.95 21.16 -27.50
C SER A 138 19.44 20.02 -26.62
N GLN A 139 20.44 20.30 -25.78
CA GLN A 139 20.72 19.48 -24.60
C GLN A 139 19.52 19.65 -23.68
N GLU A 140 18.46 18.86 -23.91
CA GLU A 140 17.40 18.70 -22.92
C GLU A 140 18.02 18.16 -21.63
N ALA A 141 17.62 18.80 -20.53
CA ALA A 141 18.33 18.81 -19.27
C ALA A 141 18.50 17.43 -18.62
N LEU A 142 19.55 17.31 -17.80
CA LEU A 142 19.72 16.21 -16.85
C LEU A 142 18.58 16.27 -15.82
N VAL A 143 17.50 15.51 -16.04
CA VAL A 143 16.39 15.43 -15.09
C VAL A 143 16.70 14.34 -14.06
N LEU A 144 17.24 14.73 -12.91
CA LEU A 144 17.55 13.82 -11.78
C LEU A 144 16.31 13.45 -10.94
N ALA A 145 15.20 14.17 -11.12
CA ALA A 145 13.99 14.02 -10.31
C ALA A 145 12.87 13.35 -11.13
N PRO A 146 11.98 12.58 -10.49
CA PRO A 146 10.84 12.00 -11.19
C PRO A 146 9.90 13.08 -11.73
N SER A 147 9.23 12.79 -12.86
CA SER A 147 8.12 13.60 -13.36
C SER A 147 7.03 13.75 -12.30
N VAL A 148 6.47 14.96 -12.20
CA VAL A 148 5.52 15.35 -11.15
C VAL A 148 4.11 15.49 -11.73
N TYR A 149 3.15 14.86 -11.06
CA TYR A 149 1.74 14.84 -11.46
C TYR A 149 0.83 15.29 -10.32
N PRO A 150 -0.30 15.97 -10.61
CA PRO A 150 -1.27 16.35 -9.60
C PRO A 150 -2.04 15.16 -9.03
N GLY A 151 -2.20 14.08 -9.82
CA GLY A 151 -2.92 12.88 -9.45
C GLY A 151 -2.49 11.67 -10.27
N PHE A 152 -3.00 10.50 -9.90
CA PHE A 152 -2.53 9.23 -10.42
C PHE A 152 -2.98 8.94 -11.86
N GLU A 153 -4.15 9.42 -12.31
CA GLU A 153 -4.64 9.14 -13.67
C GLU A 153 -3.63 9.55 -14.75
N GLN A 154 -3.09 10.76 -14.66
CA GLN A 154 -2.10 11.25 -15.62
C GLN A 154 -0.79 10.46 -15.54
N ALA A 155 -0.29 10.20 -14.32
CA ALA A 155 0.92 9.40 -14.13
C ALA A 155 0.75 7.99 -14.72
N TYR A 156 -0.41 7.37 -14.53
CA TYR A 156 -0.73 6.05 -15.06
C TYR A 156 -0.76 6.02 -16.59
N VAL A 157 -1.43 7.00 -17.21
CA VAL A 157 -1.47 7.13 -18.68
C VAL A 157 -0.07 7.34 -19.26
N ASP A 158 0.74 8.19 -18.64
CA ASP A 158 2.09 8.50 -19.14
C ASP A 158 3.04 7.32 -18.95
N VAL A 159 2.96 6.58 -17.84
CA VAL A 159 3.71 5.34 -17.65
C VAL A 159 3.35 4.31 -18.72
N LEU A 160 2.06 4.09 -18.97
CA LEU A 160 1.61 3.16 -20.02
C LEU A 160 2.05 3.62 -21.41
N GLY A 161 1.87 4.90 -21.73
CA GLY A 161 2.26 5.49 -23.00
C GLY A 161 3.76 5.37 -23.25
N HIS A 162 4.57 5.58 -22.21
CA HIS A 162 6.02 5.42 -22.28
C HIS A 162 6.41 3.96 -22.53
N ILE A 163 5.87 2.98 -21.80
CA ILE A 163 6.19 1.56 -22.05
C ILE A 163 5.73 1.14 -23.45
N VAL A 164 4.58 1.63 -23.93
CA VAL A 164 4.08 1.31 -25.27
C VAL A 164 5.00 1.84 -26.37
N ARG A 165 5.45 3.10 -26.25
CA ARG A 165 6.26 3.77 -27.30
C ARG A 165 7.74 3.46 -27.19
N ASP A 166 8.27 3.46 -25.97
CA ASP A 166 9.70 3.60 -25.67
C ASP A 166 10.25 2.44 -24.80
N HIS A 167 9.58 1.27 -24.78
CA HIS A 167 10.12 0.10 -24.07
C HIS A 167 11.55 -0.23 -24.49
N GLU A 168 12.40 -0.45 -23.50
CA GLU A 168 13.80 -0.81 -23.70
C GLU A 168 13.94 -2.29 -24.08
N TYR A 169 13.09 -3.14 -23.51
CA TYR A 169 13.20 -4.60 -23.63
C TYR A 169 11.88 -5.27 -23.97
N ARG A 170 12.01 -6.42 -24.62
CA ARG A 170 10.98 -7.46 -24.69
C ARG A 170 11.54 -8.73 -24.09
N ASN A 171 10.80 -9.33 -23.18
CA ASN A 171 11.23 -10.52 -22.45
C ASN A 171 10.02 -11.39 -22.07
N ALA A 172 10.26 -12.54 -21.44
CA ALA A 172 9.20 -13.43 -20.97
C ALA A 172 9.47 -14.03 -19.57
N PRO A 173 9.58 -13.22 -18.50
CA PRO A 173 9.83 -13.73 -17.15
C PRO A 173 8.75 -14.73 -16.71
N ARG A 174 9.18 -15.94 -16.32
CA ARG A 174 8.28 -17.07 -15.98
C ARG A 174 7.28 -17.40 -17.10
N GLY A 175 7.66 -17.19 -18.36
CA GLY A 175 6.81 -17.43 -19.53
C GLY A 175 5.80 -16.30 -19.84
N ASN A 176 5.85 -15.18 -19.13
CA ASN A 176 4.95 -14.04 -19.37
C ASN A 176 5.59 -13.03 -20.32
N ALA A 177 5.25 -13.09 -21.61
CA ALA A 177 5.74 -12.12 -22.59
C ALA A 177 5.35 -10.67 -22.20
N SER A 178 6.33 -9.77 -22.18
CA SER A 178 6.17 -8.39 -21.75
C SER A 178 7.07 -7.40 -22.50
N ARG A 179 6.61 -6.15 -22.55
CA ARG A 179 7.42 -4.94 -22.81
C ARG A 179 7.88 -4.37 -21.48
N GLU A 180 9.13 -3.92 -21.39
CA GLU A 180 9.75 -3.49 -20.14
C GLU A 180 10.61 -2.23 -20.31
N CYS A 181 10.54 -1.35 -19.30
CA CYS A 181 11.46 -0.24 -19.07
C CYS A 181 12.09 -0.40 -17.68
N LEU A 182 13.35 0.01 -17.53
CA LEU A 182 14.05 -0.07 -16.25
C LEU A 182 14.10 1.29 -15.56
N GLY A 183 13.93 1.30 -14.24
CA GLY A 183 14.14 2.50 -13.42
C GLY A 183 13.08 3.60 -13.60
N LEU A 184 11.84 3.25 -13.93
CA LEU A 184 10.77 4.25 -14.05
C LEU A 184 10.38 4.84 -12.69
N SER A 185 10.10 6.14 -12.69
CA SER A 185 9.74 6.88 -11.47
C SER A 185 8.76 8.01 -11.74
N PHE A 186 7.81 8.23 -10.82
CA PHE A 186 6.91 9.38 -10.83
C PHE A 186 6.61 9.88 -9.42
N LYS A 187 6.14 11.13 -9.32
CA LYS A 187 5.75 11.76 -8.06
C LYS A 187 4.35 12.37 -8.16
N LEU A 188 3.52 12.14 -7.15
CA LEU A 188 2.19 12.71 -6.99
C LEU A 188 2.20 13.82 -5.94
N THR A 189 1.68 14.99 -6.28
CA THR A 189 1.43 16.08 -5.32
C THR A 189 0.08 15.92 -4.63
N GLY A 190 -0.90 15.31 -5.28
CA GLY A 190 -2.19 14.91 -4.71
C GLY A 190 -2.33 13.38 -4.64
N PRO A 191 -1.67 12.69 -3.69
CA PRO A 191 -1.80 11.23 -3.53
C PRO A 191 -3.21 10.77 -3.11
N ARG A 192 -4.13 11.69 -2.84
CA ARG A 192 -5.54 11.39 -2.64
C ARG A 192 -6.28 11.13 -3.96
N GLU A 193 -5.79 11.71 -5.07
CA GLU A 193 -6.32 11.45 -6.41
C GLU A 193 -5.75 10.14 -6.97
N ARG A 194 -6.13 9.03 -6.31
CA ARG A 194 -5.49 7.70 -6.39
C ARG A 194 -6.20 6.69 -7.30
N LEU A 195 -7.22 7.12 -8.04
CA LEU A 195 -7.96 6.27 -8.98
C LEU A 195 -7.99 6.92 -10.37
N PRO A 196 -7.68 6.18 -11.43
CA PRO A 196 -8.02 6.61 -12.79
C PRO A 196 -9.48 6.31 -13.11
N PHE A 197 -10.15 7.27 -13.74
CA PHE A 197 -11.51 7.20 -14.25
C PHE A 197 -11.50 7.03 -15.77
N LEU A 198 -10.87 5.94 -16.21
CA LEU A 198 -10.77 5.52 -17.62
C LEU A 198 -11.70 4.33 -17.87
N ALA A 199 -12.72 4.54 -18.71
CA ALA A 199 -13.78 3.59 -18.99
C ALA A 199 -13.23 2.28 -19.59
N ALA A 200 -12.27 2.40 -20.52
CA ALA A 200 -11.59 1.28 -21.15
C ALA A 200 -10.79 0.45 -20.13
N ARG A 201 -10.37 1.04 -19.00
CA ARG A 201 -9.58 0.32 -17.99
C ARG A 201 -10.44 -0.56 -17.09
N LYS A 202 -11.71 -0.22 -16.85
CA LYS A 202 -12.64 -0.99 -15.99
C LYS A 202 -12.08 -1.26 -14.59
N VAL A 203 -11.59 -0.21 -13.93
CA VAL A 203 -11.06 -0.25 -12.56
C VAL A 203 -12.07 -0.88 -11.59
N ASN A 204 -11.58 -1.64 -10.61
CA ASN A 204 -12.41 -2.28 -9.59
C ASN A 204 -12.27 -1.56 -8.24
N PRO A 205 -13.14 -0.58 -7.93
CA PRO A 205 -13.03 0.19 -6.70
C PRO A 205 -13.17 -0.69 -5.45
N ALA A 206 -14.05 -1.69 -5.46
CA ALA A 206 -14.25 -2.58 -4.30
C ALA A 206 -13.00 -3.39 -3.99
N PHE A 207 -12.29 -3.87 -5.01
CA PHE A 207 -11.02 -4.58 -4.82
C PHE A 207 -9.93 -3.67 -4.25
N HIS A 208 -9.80 -2.44 -4.74
CA HIS A 208 -8.78 -1.51 -4.26
C HIS A 208 -8.95 -1.17 -2.78
N PHE A 209 -10.19 -0.90 -2.33
CA PHE A 209 -10.47 -0.71 -0.91
C PHE A 209 -10.28 -1.98 -0.09
N ALA A 210 -10.72 -3.14 -0.59
CA ALA A 210 -10.54 -4.41 0.11
C ALA A 210 -9.06 -4.74 0.31
N GLU A 211 -8.22 -4.56 -0.71
CA GLU A 211 -6.78 -4.79 -0.61
C GLU A 211 -6.10 -3.82 0.37
N ALA A 212 -6.39 -2.52 0.28
CA ALA A 212 -5.84 -1.54 1.20
C ALA A 212 -6.20 -1.84 2.66
N LEU A 213 -7.46 -2.22 2.94
CA LEU A 213 -7.91 -2.59 4.28
C LEU A 213 -7.33 -3.94 4.74
N TRP A 214 -7.21 -4.91 3.82
CA TRP A 214 -6.54 -6.18 4.08
C TRP A 214 -5.08 -5.95 4.48
N TYR A 215 -4.38 -5.01 3.81
CA TYR A 215 -3.05 -4.61 4.23
C TYR A 215 -3.00 -3.93 5.59
N ILE A 216 -3.82 -2.90 5.83
CA ILE A 216 -3.84 -2.15 7.10
C ILE A 216 -4.15 -3.06 8.29
N ALA A 217 -4.94 -4.12 8.08
CA ALA A 217 -5.25 -5.11 9.10
C ALA A 217 -4.19 -6.21 9.29
N GLY A 218 -3.07 -6.15 8.57
CA GLY A 218 -1.99 -7.13 8.69
C GLY A 218 -2.36 -8.52 8.16
N ARG A 219 -3.39 -8.62 7.32
CA ARG A 219 -3.92 -9.90 6.84
C ARG A 219 -3.02 -10.53 5.78
N ASN A 220 -3.07 -11.86 5.72
CA ASN A 220 -2.43 -12.68 4.67
C ASN A 220 -3.33 -13.81 4.17
N ASP A 221 -4.56 -13.88 4.65
CA ASP A 221 -5.54 -14.89 4.26
C ASP A 221 -6.03 -14.70 2.82
N LEU A 222 -6.14 -15.83 2.12
CA LEU A 222 -6.64 -15.90 0.77
C LEU A 222 -8.16 -15.72 0.70
N ASP A 223 -8.90 -16.11 1.75
CA ASP A 223 -10.36 -16.14 1.73
C ASP A 223 -10.98 -14.76 1.53
N MET A 224 -10.43 -13.72 2.18
CA MET A 224 -10.86 -12.35 1.95
C MET A 224 -10.44 -11.87 0.56
N ILE A 225 -9.16 -11.88 0.25
CA ILE A 225 -8.68 -11.19 -0.95
C ILE A 225 -9.14 -11.87 -2.25
N ALA A 226 -9.26 -13.20 -2.26
CA ALA A 226 -9.73 -13.95 -3.43
C ALA A 226 -11.22 -13.71 -3.75
N TYR A 227 -12.02 -13.20 -2.81
CA TYR A 227 -13.39 -12.77 -3.10
C TYR A 227 -13.43 -11.55 -4.03
N TYR A 228 -12.46 -10.64 -3.88
CA TYR A 228 -12.33 -9.44 -4.69
C TYR A 228 -11.45 -9.65 -5.92
N ALA A 229 -10.42 -10.47 -5.81
CA ALA A 229 -9.49 -10.84 -6.86
C ALA A 229 -9.29 -12.37 -6.93
N PRO A 230 -10.22 -13.12 -7.56
CA PRO A 230 -10.16 -14.59 -7.62
C PRO A 230 -8.87 -15.17 -8.20
N ARG A 231 -8.13 -14.38 -9.00
CA ARG A 231 -6.84 -14.79 -9.57
C ARG A 231 -5.76 -15.00 -8.52
N MET A 232 -5.82 -14.34 -7.35
CA MET A 232 -4.84 -14.53 -6.28
C MET A 232 -4.82 -15.96 -5.73
N ARG A 233 -5.81 -16.79 -6.05
CA ARG A 233 -5.77 -18.23 -5.75
C ARG A 233 -4.59 -18.94 -6.41
N SER A 234 -4.10 -18.48 -7.57
CA SER A 234 -2.90 -19.05 -8.20
C SER A 234 -1.61 -18.74 -7.45
N ASP A 235 -1.63 -17.73 -6.59
CA ASP A 235 -0.45 -17.24 -5.88
C ASP A 235 -0.32 -17.91 -4.49
N SER A 236 -1.37 -18.64 -4.07
CA SER A 236 -1.40 -19.39 -2.82
C SER A 236 -0.93 -20.83 -3.01
N ARG A 237 0.02 -21.26 -2.17
CA ARG A 237 0.52 -22.65 -2.16
C ARG A 237 -0.30 -23.58 -1.28
N ASP A 238 -0.79 -23.08 -0.16
CA ASP A 238 -1.53 -23.85 0.85
C ASP A 238 -3.06 -23.74 0.66
N GLY A 239 -3.52 -22.91 -0.27
CA GLY A 239 -4.93 -22.62 -0.52
C GLY A 239 -5.59 -21.76 0.57
N ALA A 240 -4.82 -21.27 1.54
CA ALA A 240 -5.31 -20.56 2.72
C ALA A 240 -4.68 -19.17 2.87
N THR A 241 -3.42 -19.01 2.48
CA THR A 241 -2.67 -17.75 2.60
C THR A 241 -1.94 -17.40 1.31
N VAL A 242 -1.67 -16.11 1.15
CA VAL A 242 -0.73 -15.58 0.15
C VAL A 242 0.47 -14.99 0.89
N SER A 243 1.64 -14.98 0.25
CA SER A 243 2.91 -14.71 0.91
C SER A 243 3.50 -13.38 0.45
N GLY A 244 4.19 -13.37 -0.69
CA GLY A 244 4.79 -12.17 -1.26
C GLY A 244 3.78 -11.05 -1.53
N SER A 245 2.56 -11.37 -1.93
CA SER A 245 1.51 -10.38 -2.21
C SER A 245 0.83 -9.83 -0.95
N ALA A 246 1.06 -10.44 0.22
CA ALA A 246 0.48 -10.04 1.51
C ALA A 246 1.31 -8.98 2.24
N TYR A 247 1.51 -7.81 1.64
CA TYR A 247 2.36 -6.74 2.18
C TYR A 247 1.98 -6.31 3.60
N GLY A 248 0.68 -6.27 3.90
CA GLY A 248 0.16 -5.95 5.23
C GLY A 248 0.76 -6.79 6.34
N SER A 249 0.93 -8.08 6.09
CA SER A 249 1.51 -9.00 7.07
C SER A 249 2.94 -8.66 7.46
N ARG A 250 3.68 -7.93 6.61
CA ARG A 250 5.05 -7.46 6.87
C ARG A 250 5.06 -6.10 7.57
N ILE A 251 4.06 -5.27 7.29
CA ILE A 251 4.01 -3.88 7.77
C ILE A 251 3.32 -3.78 9.14
N PHE A 252 2.23 -4.50 9.34
CA PHE A 252 1.29 -4.31 10.46
C PHE A 252 1.30 -5.44 11.49
N ASN A 253 2.07 -6.52 11.28
CA ASN A 253 2.26 -7.56 12.29
C ASN A 253 3.64 -7.43 12.99
N PRO A 254 3.75 -7.81 14.27
CA PRO A 254 5.03 -7.89 14.95
C PRO A 254 5.99 -8.89 14.30
N VAL A 255 7.30 -8.64 14.43
CA VAL A 255 8.35 -9.48 13.87
C VAL A 255 9.13 -10.15 15.01
N GLY A 256 9.27 -11.49 14.96
CA GLY A 256 9.96 -12.24 16.01
C GLY A 256 9.21 -12.18 17.34
N ASP A 257 9.95 -11.97 18.43
CA ASP A 257 9.39 -11.86 19.80
C ASP A 257 8.88 -10.44 20.13
N ASP A 258 8.79 -9.58 19.13
CA ASP A 258 8.32 -8.22 19.29
C ASP A 258 6.82 -8.15 19.55
N THR A 259 6.40 -7.08 20.21
CA THR A 259 4.98 -6.77 20.47
C THR A 259 4.44 -5.66 19.58
N LEU A 260 5.33 -4.86 18.98
CA LEU A 260 4.98 -3.78 18.07
C LEU A 260 5.24 -4.19 16.62
N SER A 261 4.37 -3.75 15.72
CA SER A 261 4.60 -3.90 14.28
C SER A 261 5.67 -2.91 13.78
N PRO A 262 6.28 -3.16 12.60
CA PRO A 262 7.12 -2.16 11.94
C PRO A 262 6.41 -0.81 11.76
N PHE A 263 5.11 -0.83 11.44
CA PHE A 263 4.30 0.38 11.37
C PHE A 263 4.27 1.16 12.69
N ASP A 264 3.94 0.50 13.81
CA ASP A 264 3.90 1.13 15.13
C ASP A 264 5.26 1.72 15.54
N ARG A 265 6.34 1.01 15.22
CA ARG A 265 7.71 1.46 15.48
C ARG A 265 8.07 2.70 14.68
N VAL A 266 7.75 2.72 13.39
CA VAL A 266 8.02 3.87 12.52
C VAL A 266 7.18 5.07 12.95
N LEU A 267 5.90 4.90 13.30
CA LEU A 267 5.07 5.98 13.81
C LEU A 267 5.63 6.55 15.12
N SER A 268 6.01 5.67 16.06
CA SER A 268 6.62 6.09 17.33
C SER A 268 7.93 6.86 17.11
N LEU A 269 8.75 6.40 16.15
CA LEU A 269 9.98 7.07 15.75
C LEU A 269 9.69 8.47 15.17
N LEU A 270 8.79 8.58 14.19
CA LEU A 270 8.49 9.85 13.53
C LEU A 270 7.76 10.84 14.46
N HIS A 271 7.05 10.34 15.47
CA HIS A 271 6.47 11.19 16.52
C HIS A 271 7.56 11.80 17.42
N GLY A 272 8.58 11.01 17.81
CA GLY A 272 9.68 11.47 18.66
C GLY A 272 10.80 12.20 17.93
N GLU A 273 11.02 11.88 16.66
CA GLU A 273 12.05 12.42 15.78
C GLU A 273 11.44 12.71 14.38
N PRO A 274 10.69 13.82 14.19
CA PRO A 274 10.01 14.11 12.93
C PRO A 274 10.95 14.19 11.72
N ASP A 275 12.16 14.70 11.89
CA ASP A 275 13.14 14.84 10.82
C ASP A 275 13.87 13.52 10.48
N SER A 276 13.54 12.42 11.16
CA SER A 276 14.19 11.14 10.98
C SER A 276 14.16 10.70 9.52
N LYS A 277 15.25 10.04 9.10
CA LYS A 277 15.43 9.44 7.78
C LYS A 277 15.31 7.91 7.85
N ARG A 278 14.83 7.40 8.98
CA ARG A 278 14.80 5.98 9.34
C ARG A 278 13.38 5.40 9.34
N GLY A 279 12.37 6.17 8.94
CA GLY A 279 10.97 5.75 8.89
C GLY A 279 10.67 4.80 7.74
N LEU A 280 11.35 3.66 7.66
CA LEU A 280 11.25 2.70 6.57
C LEU A 280 10.43 1.48 6.98
N LEU A 281 9.44 1.12 6.17
CA LEU A 281 8.63 -0.09 6.28
C LEU A 281 9.13 -1.11 5.25
N PRO A 282 9.97 -2.10 5.62
CA PRO A 282 10.43 -3.12 4.71
C PRO A 282 9.30 -4.12 4.38
N ILE A 283 9.24 -4.57 3.13
CA ILE A 283 8.25 -5.53 2.65
C ILE A 283 8.95 -6.80 2.16
N PHE A 284 9.84 -6.67 1.17
CA PHE A 284 10.61 -7.79 0.64
C PHE A 284 11.58 -8.34 1.70
N GLU A 285 11.67 -9.65 1.80
CA GLU A 285 12.58 -10.33 2.72
C GLU A 285 13.49 -11.32 2.00
N ALA A 286 14.75 -11.41 2.47
CA ALA A 286 15.74 -12.33 1.89
C ALA A 286 15.28 -13.81 1.90
N ARG A 287 14.44 -14.21 2.87
CA ARG A 287 13.91 -15.58 2.96
C ARG A 287 13.01 -15.97 1.78
N GLU A 288 12.44 -15.00 1.08
CA GLU A 288 11.61 -15.27 -0.11
C GLU A 288 12.42 -15.89 -1.25
N LEU A 289 13.73 -15.59 -1.31
CA LEU A 289 14.67 -16.16 -2.28
C LEU A 289 15.05 -17.61 -1.97
N ALA A 290 14.89 -18.04 -0.71
CA ALA A 290 15.20 -19.40 -0.30
C ALA A 290 14.08 -20.40 -0.64
N VAL A 291 12.92 -19.91 -1.08
CA VAL A 291 11.78 -20.75 -1.44
C VAL A 291 11.90 -21.16 -2.91
N ALA A 292 12.21 -22.43 -3.14
CA ALA A 292 12.23 -23.00 -4.49
C ALA A 292 10.86 -22.86 -5.17
N ASP A 293 10.87 -22.43 -6.43
CA ASP A 293 9.69 -22.22 -7.29
C ASP A 293 8.63 -21.26 -6.72
N ASN A 294 9.04 -20.27 -5.90
CA ASN A 294 8.10 -19.37 -5.22
C ASN A 294 7.13 -18.69 -6.22
N PRO A 295 5.81 -19.01 -6.17
CA PRO A 295 4.84 -18.42 -7.09
C PRO A 295 4.60 -16.95 -6.78
N ASP A 296 4.80 -16.55 -5.51
CA ASP A 296 4.39 -15.28 -4.95
C ASP A 296 5.53 -14.64 -4.14
N MET A 297 6.40 -13.91 -4.84
CA MET A 297 7.45 -13.09 -4.23
C MET A 297 7.03 -11.63 -4.20
N SER A 298 7.27 -10.94 -3.09
CA SER A 298 6.98 -9.52 -2.92
C SER A 298 7.64 -8.70 -4.02
N CYS A 299 6.83 -7.93 -4.74
CA CYS A 299 7.30 -6.99 -5.76
C CYS A 299 7.66 -5.63 -5.13
N ALA A 300 6.98 -5.25 -4.05
CA ALA A 300 7.35 -4.10 -3.24
C ALA A 300 8.57 -4.42 -2.36
N VAL A 301 9.54 -3.50 -2.33
CA VAL A 301 10.74 -3.61 -1.49
C VAL A 301 10.51 -2.91 -0.16
N ALA A 302 10.08 -1.64 -0.19
CA ALA A 302 9.83 -0.86 1.02
C ALA A 302 8.95 0.38 0.77
N LEU A 303 8.35 0.89 1.84
CA LEU A 303 7.69 2.20 1.90
C LEU A 303 8.45 3.10 2.90
N HIS A 304 8.94 4.25 2.44
CA HIS A 304 9.70 5.19 3.27
C HIS A 304 8.84 6.39 3.64
N LEU A 305 8.52 6.53 4.92
CA LEU A 305 7.76 7.64 5.50
C LEU A 305 8.71 8.75 5.99
N LEU A 306 8.42 9.99 5.59
CA LEU A 306 9.23 11.17 5.88
C LEU A 306 8.32 12.34 6.30
N VAL A 307 8.49 12.86 7.52
CA VAL A 307 7.74 14.05 7.97
C VAL A 307 8.51 15.30 7.61
N ARG A 308 7.95 16.19 6.80
CA ARG A 308 8.56 17.49 6.46
C ARG A 308 7.49 18.56 6.51
N GLU A 309 7.78 19.68 7.17
CA GLU A 309 6.89 20.84 7.22
C GLU A 309 5.45 20.49 7.66
N GLY A 310 5.31 19.61 8.66
CA GLY A 310 4.01 19.16 9.16
C GLY A 310 3.24 18.23 8.22
N LYS A 311 3.86 17.72 7.16
CA LYS A 311 3.26 16.79 6.20
C LYS A 311 4.00 15.46 6.14
N LEU A 312 3.27 14.38 5.94
CA LEU A 312 3.83 13.04 5.75
C LEU A 312 4.02 12.74 4.25
N HIS A 313 5.26 12.68 3.81
CA HIS A 313 5.65 12.25 2.47
C HIS A 313 5.94 10.74 2.47
N MET A 314 5.75 10.09 1.32
CA MET A 314 6.12 8.70 1.15
C MET A 314 6.88 8.44 -0.15
N VAL A 315 7.93 7.62 -0.06
CA VAL A 315 8.66 7.09 -1.21
C VAL A 315 8.51 5.56 -1.23
N CYS A 316 7.92 5.03 -2.28
CA CYS A 316 7.75 3.61 -2.52
C CYS A 316 8.86 3.11 -3.45
N SER A 317 9.47 1.98 -3.11
CA SER A 317 10.42 1.27 -3.95
C SER A 317 9.88 -0.11 -4.30
N MET A 318 9.73 -0.40 -5.59
CA MET A 318 9.34 -1.70 -6.12
C MET A 318 10.48 -2.29 -6.95
N ARG A 319 10.75 -3.59 -6.82
CA ARG A 319 11.70 -4.28 -7.70
C ARG A 319 11.10 -4.52 -9.09
N ALA A 320 9.78 -4.70 -9.17
CA ALA A 320 9.05 -4.90 -10.41
C ALA A 320 7.59 -4.46 -10.24
N ASN A 321 6.93 -4.00 -11.30
CA ASN A 321 5.51 -3.68 -11.25
C ASN A 321 4.81 -3.88 -12.61
N ASP A 322 3.68 -4.60 -12.62
CA ASP A 322 2.79 -4.70 -13.79
C ASP A 322 2.05 -3.36 -13.90
N CYS A 323 2.43 -2.56 -14.89
CA CYS A 323 1.97 -1.17 -15.00
C CYS A 323 0.54 -1.02 -15.52
N ASP A 324 -0.10 -2.07 -16.05
CA ASP A 324 -1.53 -2.02 -16.35
C ASP A 324 -2.36 -2.47 -15.13
N ARG A 325 -1.93 -3.50 -14.39
CA ARG A 325 -2.72 -4.09 -13.30
C ARG A 325 -2.23 -3.78 -11.90
N GLY A 326 -0.99 -4.16 -11.60
CA GLY A 326 -0.43 -4.05 -10.25
C GLY A 326 -0.35 -2.60 -9.81
N LEU A 327 0.19 -1.73 -10.67
CA LEU A 327 0.37 -0.30 -10.39
C LEU A 327 -0.88 0.40 -9.87
N LEU A 328 -2.07 0.03 -10.38
CA LEU A 328 -3.34 0.59 -9.92
C LEU A 328 -3.63 0.28 -8.46
N ALA A 329 -3.49 -0.99 -8.09
CA ALA A 329 -3.77 -1.48 -6.75
C ALA A 329 -2.67 -1.02 -5.78
N ASP A 330 -1.41 -1.13 -6.20
CA ASP A 330 -0.24 -0.69 -5.43
C ASP A 330 -0.32 0.81 -5.07
N VAL A 331 -0.53 1.70 -6.05
CA VAL A 331 -0.62 3.14 -5.76
C VAL A 331 -1.81 3.47 -4.88
N PHE A 332 -2.96 2.84 -5.10
CA PHE A 332 -4.13 3.02 -4.25
C PHE A 332 -3.82 2.60 -2.81
N SER A 333 -3.36 1.38 -2.62
CA SER A 333 -3.06 0.77 -1.33
C SER A 333 -1.97 1.52 -0.57
N PHE A 334 -0.88 1.90 -1.24
CA PHE A 334 0.22 2.62 -0.62
C PHE A 334 -0.20 4.05 -0.23
N THR A 335 -0.91 4.78 -1.10
CA THR A 335 -1.39 6.13 -0.74
C THR A 335 -2.47 6.12 0.35
N MET A 336 -3.26 5.04 0.47
CA MET A 336 -4.14 4.78 1.61
C MET A 336 -3.36 4.54 2.90
N ILE A 337 -2.28 3.75 2.87
CA ILE A 337 -1.38 3.54 4.03
C ILE A 337 -0.70 4.86 4.43
N GLN A 338 -0.25 5.67 3.46
CA GLN A 338 0.31 6.99 3.72
C GLN A 338 -0.70 7.92 4.38
N GLU A 339 -1.94 7.99 3.85
CA GLU A 339 -2.99 8.82 4.44
C GLU A 339 -3.36 8.35 5.84
N TYR A 340 -3.49 7.03 6.05
CA TYR A 340 -3.73 6.46 7.37
C TYR A 340 -2.61 6.81 8.35
N ALA A 341 -1.33 6.66 7.98
CA ALA A 341 -0.21 7.06 8.81
C ALA A 341 -0.21 8.56 9.13
N ALA A 342 -0.59 9.41 8.17
CA ALA A 342 -0.71 10.86 8.38
C ALA A 342 -1.82 11.18 9.40
N VAL A 343 -2.98 10.52 9.31
CA VAL A 343 -4.07 10.64 10.28
C VAL A 343 -3.61 10.22 11.67
N GLN A 344 -2.97 9.05 11.80
CA GLN A 344 -2.47 8.53 13.07
C GLN A 344 -1.43 9.44 13.74
N LEU A 345 -0.66 10.20 12.95
CA LEU A 345 0.32 11.16 13.44
C LEU A 345 -0.23 12.59 13.62
N GLY A 346 -1.47 12.86 13.19
CA GLY A 346 -2.05 14.20 13.16
C GLY A 346 -1.34 15.16 12.19
N LEU A 347 -0.84 14.65 11.07
CA LEU A 347 -0.08 15.38 10.06
C LEU A 347 -0.90 15.63 8.79
N GLY A 348 -0.51 16.65 8.02
CA GLY A 348 -1.01 16.83 6.66
C GLY A 348 -0.50 15.73 5.73
N LEU A 349 -1.22 15.49 4.64
CA LEU A 349 -0.76 14.57 3.59
C LEU A 349 0.24 15.29 2.68
N GLY A 350 1.45 14.73 2.56
CA GLY A 350 2.52 15.23 1.70
C GLY A 350 2.49 14.59 0.31
N THR A 351 3.65 14.51 -0.34
CA THR A 351 3.79 13.92 -1.70
C THR A 351 4.02 12.42 -1.62
N TYR A 352 3.62 11.71 -2.68
CA TYR A 352 3.94 10.30 -2.90
C TYR A 352 4.92 10.16 -4.05
N THR A 353 5.97 9.36 -3.92
CA THR A 353 6.90 9.03 -5.02
C THR A 353 6.93 7.52 -5.21
N HIS A 354 6.92 7.07 -6.44
CA HIS A 354 6.91 5.66 -6.79
C HIS A 354 8.09 5.34 -7.71
N HIS A 355 8.96 4.44 -7.28
CA HIS A 355 10.14 3.98 -8.01
C HIS A 355 9.98 2.50 -8.37
N ILE A 356 10.20 2.16 -9.64
CA ILE A 356 10.03 0.81 -10.17
C ILE A 356 11.34 0.37 -10.82
N GLY A 357 11.91 -0.74 -10.34
CA GLY A 357 13.08 -1.37 -10.96
C GLY A 357 12.76 -1.89 -12.36
N SER A 358 11.84 -2.85 -12.46
CA SER A 358 11.31 -3.42 -13.71
C SER A 358 9.85 -3.01 -13.90
N ALA A 359 9.61 -1.97 -14.72
CA ALA A 359 8.27 -1.53 -15.08
C ALA A 359 7.84 -2.25 -16.35
N HIS A 360 6.74 -3.00 -16.32
CA HIS A 360 6.41 -3.88 -17.43
C HIS A 360 4.92 -3.89 -17.78
N LEU A 361 4.66 -4.15 -19.06
CA LEU A 361 3.33 -4.36 -19.62
C LEU A 361 3.29 -5.74 -20.29
N GLY A 362 2.43 -6.62 -19.79
CA GLY A 362 2.21 -7.93 -20.40
C GLY A 362 1.54 -7.83 -21.78
N ASP A 363 2.01 -8.60 -22.75
CA ASP A 363 1.51 -8.58 -24.13
C ASP A 363 0.01 -8.90 -24.22
N ARG A 364 -0.46 -9.80 -23.35
CA ARG A 364 -1.89 -10.16 -23.22
C ARG A 364 -2.81 -8.98 -22.89
N ASP A 365 -2.25 -7.89 -22.38
CA ASP A 365 -2.98 -6.72 -21.91
C ASP A 365 -2.83 -5.50 -22.86
N PHE A 366 -2.04 -5.65 -23.93
CA PHE A 366 -1.68 -4.58 -24.85
C PHE A 366 -2.90 -3.94 -25.54
N ASP A 367 -3.83 -4.73 -26.08
CA ASP A 367 -5.02 -4.20 -26.76
C ASP A 367 -5.91 -3.37 -25.83
N ARG A 368 -5.99 -3.75 -24.55
CA ARG A 368 -6.71 -2.95 -23.55
C ARG A 368 -5.99 -1.64 -23.30
N VAL A 369 -4.66 -1.69 -23.14
CA VAL A 369 -3.85 -0.49 -22.95
C VAL A 369 -3.97 0.46 -24.14
N GLN A 370 -3.96 -0.03 -25.38
CA GLN A 370 -4.19 0.81 -26.56
C GLN A 370 -5.52 1.56 -26.49
N ARG A 371 -6.61 0.90 -26.08
CA ARG A 371 -7.91 1.56 -25.87
C ARG A 371 -7.89 2.58 -24.75
N VAL A 372 -7.17 2.30 -23.67
CA VAL A 372 -6.99 3.24 -22.55
C VAL A 372 -6.23 4.50 -23.00
N LEU A 373 -5.16 4.34 -23.76
CA LEU A 373 -4.37 5.45 -24.28
C LEU A 373 -5.16 6.27 -25.31
N ALA A 374 -5.93 5.62 -26.18
CA ALA A 374 -6.82 6.30 -27.12
C ALA A 374 -7.90 7.11 -26.38
N GLU A 375 -8.56 6.53 -25.37
CA GLU A 375 -9.53 7.25 -24.54
C GLU A 375 -8.92 8.49 -23.87
N ALA A 376 -7.69 8.36 -23.32
CA ALA A 376 -7.00 9.46 -22.66
C ALA A 376 -6.57 10.57 -23.64
N ALA A 377 -6.24 10.22 -24.89
CA ALA A 377 -5.90 11.19 -25.93
C ALA A 377 -7.13 12.02 -26.36
N ASP A 378 -8.29 11.39 -26.46
CA ASP A 378 -9.56 12.05 -26.82
C ASP A 378 -10.14 12.87 -25.65
N ARG A 379 -9.74 12.54 -24.42
CA ARG A 379 -10.18 13.19 -23.18
C ARG A 379 -8.95 13.63 -22.37
N PRO A 380 -8.25 14.70 -22.76
CA PRO A 380 -7.11 15.19 -22.01
C PRO A 380 -7.52 15.45 -20.56
N ALA A 381 -6.70 15.00 -19.62
CA ALA A 381 -7.03 15.04 -18.21
C ALA A 381 -7.32 16.48 -17.77
N PRO A 382 -8.44 16.73 -17.08
CA PRO A 382 -8.72 18.04 -16.51
C PRO A 382 -7.62 18.42 -15.49
N PRO A 383 -7.36 19.72 -15.27
CA PRO A 383 -6.37 20.18 -14.29
C PRO A 383 -6.68 19.74 -12.85
N THR A 384 -7.92 19.31 -12.60
CA THR A 384 -8.41 18.75 -11.33
C THR A 384 -9.08 17.41 -11.58
N SER A 385 -9.00 16.49 -10.63
CA SER A 385 -9.67 15.18 -10.70
C SER A 385 -11.15 15.29 -11.02
N ARG A 386 -11.64 14.43 -11.94
CA ARG A 386 -13.05 14.35 -12.34
C ARG A 386 -13.96 14.02 -11.15
N PHE A 387 -13.48 13.17 -10.26
CA PHE A 387 -14.16 12.80 -9.03
C PHE A 387 -13.14 12.91 -7.89
N PRO A 388 -13.08 14.08 -7.22
CA PRO A 388 -12.19 14.27 -6.08
C PRO A 388 -12.45 13.21 -5.01
N PHE A 389 -11.37 12.59 -4.55
CA PHE A 389 -11.50 11.56 -3.52
C PHE A 389 -11.58 12.23 -2.14
N PRO A 390 -12.53 11.85 -1.25
CA PRO A 390 -12.69 12.50 0.04
C PRO A 390 -11.51 12.22 0.98
N PRO A 391 -11.14 13.16 1.88
CA PRO A 391 -10.11 12.90 2.88
C PRO A 391 -10.56 11.82 3.87
N MET A 392 -9.62 10.96 4.27
CA MET A 392 -9.84 10.05 5.39
C MET A 392 -10.16 10.87 6.66
N PRO A 393 -11.19 10.50 7.44
CA PRO A 393 -11.53 11.22 8.66
C PRO A 393 -10.37 11.23 9.66
N ALA A 394 -10.11 12.38 10.28
CA ALA A 394 -9.00 12.58 11.22
C ALA A 394 -9.18 11.78 12.54
N ASP A 395 -10.39 11.33 12.83
CA ASP A 395 -10.76 10.45 13.94
C ASP A 395 -10.73 8.96 13.55
N THR A 396 -10.25 8.61 12.35
CA THR A 396 -10.04 7.21 11.98
C THR A 396 -9.01 6.59 12.92
N THR A 397 -9.38 5.48 13.56
CA THR A 397 -8.52 4.72 14.47
C THR A 397 -8.37 3.27 14.00
N PRO A 398 -7.43 2.48 14.58
CA PRO A 398 -7.41 1.03 14.39
C PRO A 398 -8.75 0.36 14.67
N GLN A 399 -9.52 0.87 15.64
CA GLN A 399 -10.84 0.34 15.96
C GLN A 399 -11.86 0.65 14.85
N THR A 400 -11.78 1.82 14.21
CA THR A 400 -12.60 2.15 13.04
C THR A 400 -12.34 1.16 11.91
N ILE A 401 -11.07 0.87 11.61
CA ILE A 401 -10.68 -0.11 10.59
C ILE A 401 -11.21 -1.52 10.94
N ALA A 402 -11.06 -1.94 12.21
CA ALA A 402 -11.58 -3.22 12.67
C ALA A 402 -13.11 -3.33 12.55
N THR A 403 -13.85 -2.27 12.87
CA THR A 403 -15.31 -2.23 12.69
C THR A 403 -15.70 -2.36 11.21
N VAL A 404 -15.05 -1.59 10.33
CA VAL A 404 -15.30 -1.66 8.88
C VAL A 404 -15.03 -3.09 8.35
N LEU A 405 -13.96 -3.73 8.80
CA LEU A 405 -13.62 -5.10 8.40
C LEU A 405 -14.57 -6.16 8.97
N GLY A 406 -15.16 -5.94 10.15
CA GLY A 406 -16.22 -6.80 10.67
C GLY A 406 -17.46 -6.79 9.78
N HIS A 407 -17.86 -5.61 9.31
CA HIS A 407 -18.96 -5.47 8.34
C HIS A 407 -18.59 -6.01 6.95
N GLU A 408 -17.37 -5.78 6.49
CA GLU A 408 -16.84 -6.37 5.26
C GLU A 408 -16.96 -7.89 5.29
N GLU A 409 -16.52 -8.54 6.37
CA GLU A 409 -16.54 -10.00 6.49
C GLU A 409 -17.97 -10.52 6.46
N ALA A 410 -18.87 -9.89 7.20
CA ALA A 410 -20.29 -10.24 7.20
C ALA A 410 -20.94 -10.10 5.82
N LEU A 411 -20.62 -9.04 5.07
CA LEU A 411 -21.08 -8.83 3.69
C LEU A 411 -20.48 -9.87 2.74
N ARG A 412 -19.15 -10.02 2.72
CA ARG A 412 -18.45 -10.96 1.84
C ARG A 412 -18.92 -12.40 2.03
N THR A 413 -19.17 -12.81 3.27
CA THR A 413 -19.69 -14.14 3.62
C THR A 413 -21.21 -14.25 3.53
N ASN A 414 -21.89 -13.20 3.05
CA ASN A 414 -23.33 -13.12 2.83
C ASN A 414 -24.17 -13.40 4.10
N GLN A 415 -23.62 -13.08 5.27
CA GLN A 415 -24.32 -13.20 6.56
C GLN A 415 -25.26 -12.02 6.82
N VAL A 416 -24.98 -10.87 6.21
CA VAL A 416 -25.80 -9.67 6.28
C VAL A 416 -26.02 -9.10 4.88
N GLN A 417 -27.08 -8.31 4.74
CA GLN A 417 -27.36 -7.48 3.58
C GLN A 417 -27.77 -6.12 4.14
N TYR A 418 -27.21 -5.05 3.60
CA TYR A 418 -27.48 -3.70 4.10
C TYR A 418 -28.30 -2.88 3.12
N ARG A 419 -29.32 -2.21 3.64
CA ARG A 419 -29.87 -1.00 3.03
C ARG A 419 -28.97 0.19 3.36
N PRO A 420 -28.97 1.26 2.55
CA PRO A 420 -28.23 2.49 2.88
C PRO A 420 -28.56 3.07 4.26
N THR A 421 -29.81 2.93 4.71
CA THR A 421 -30.25 3.36 6.05
C THR A 421 -29.58 2.57 7.17
N ASP A 422 -29.31 1.28 6.95
CA ASP A 422 -28.66 0.43 7.95
C ASP A 422 -27.21 0.88 8.13
N ILE A 423 -26.51 1.15 7.02
CA ILE A 423 -25.13 1.67 7.01
C ILE A 423 -25.07 3.05 7.67
N ALA A 424 -26.02 3.93 7.39
CA ALA A 424 -26.10 5.24 8.02
C ALA A 424 -26.27 5.15 9.55
N GLY A 425 -26.94 4.09 10.04
CA GLY A 425 -27.15 3.80 11.46
C GLY A 425 -25.93 3.22 12.19
N LEU A 426 -24.84 2.86 11.50
CA LEU A 426 -23.66 2.21 12.11
C LEU A 426 -22.76 3.17 12.92
N GLY A 427 -23.03 4.48 12.90
CA GLY A 427 -22.21 5.47 13.61
C GLY A 427 -20.80 5.65 13.01
N LEU A 428 -20.57 5.16 11.80
CA LEU A 428 -19.33 5.39 11.04
C LEU A 428 -19.37 6.75 10.34
N GLN A 429 -18.22 7.39 10.19
CA GLN A 429 -18.12 8.61 9.37
C GLN A 429 -18.52 8.32 7.91
N PRO A 430 -19.10 9.30 7.17
CA PRO A 430 -19.56 9.11 5.79
C PRO A 430 -18.54 8.45 4.86
N TYR A 431 -17.25 8.78 5.03
CA TYR A 431 -16.15 8.14 4.30
C TYR A 431 -16.19 6.60 4.41
N TRP A 432 -16.35 6.06 5.63
CA TRP A 432 -16.36 4.63 5.86
C TRP A 432 -17.71 3.99 5.50
N GLN A 433 -18.81 4.75 5.56
CA GLN A 433 -20.11 4.33 5.02
C GLN A 433 -20.05 4.08 3.51
N GLN A 434 -19.36 4.95 2.75
CA GLN A 434 -19.16 4.77 1.30
C GLN A 434 -18.39 3.48 0.98
N VAL A 435 -17.41 3.11 1.80
CA VAL A 435 -16.69 1.83 1.66
C VAL A 435 -17.62 0.64 1.90
N LEU A 436 -18.51 0.70 2.90
CA LEU A 436 -19.48 -0.37 3.15
C LEU A 436 -20.55 -0.47 2.05
N LEU A 437 -21.02 0.65 1.51
CA LEU A 437 -21.92 0.66 0.34
C LEU A 437 -21.28 -0.02 -0.86
N LEU A 438 -19.97 0.19 -1.04
CA LEU A 438 -19.22 -0.44 -2.12
C LEU A 438 -19.07 -1.96 -1.92
N PHE A 439 -18.88 -2.41 -0.67
CA PHE A 439 -18.87 -3.83 -0.33
C PHE A 439 -20.25 -4.47 -0.44
N GLU A 440 -21.34 -3.78 -0.10
CA GLU A 440 -22.71 -4.25 -0.35
C GLU A 440 -22.97 -4.40 -1.86
N ALA A 441 -22.60 -3.40 -2.68
CA ALA A 441 -22.72 -3.52 -4.12
C ALA A 441 -21.94 -4.73 -4.66
N LYS A 442 -20.73 -4.97 -4.14
CA LYS A 442 -19.93 -6.15 -4.47
C LYS A 442 -20.58 -7.45 -3.98
N ARG A 443 -21.23 -7.46 -2.81
CA ARG A 443 -22.03 -8.58 -2.32
C ARG A 443 -23.13 -8.94 -3.30
N GLN A 444 -23.94 -7.98 -3.72
CA GLN A 444 -25.02 -8.19 -4.69
C GLN A 444 -24.48 -8.73 -6.03
N LEU A 445 -23.36 -8.19 -6.51
CA LEU A 445 -22.73 -8.66 -7.75
C LEU A 445 -22.33 -10.15 -7.70
N VAL A 446 -21.92 -10.65 -6.53
CA VAL A 446 -21.44 -12.03 -6.33
C VAL A 446 -22.56 -12.98 -5.91
N HIS A 447 -23.37 -12.60 -4.92
CA HIS A 447 -24.34 -13.46 -4.25
C HIS A 447 -25.76 -13.33 -4.79
N CYS A 448 -26.04 -12.30 -5.58
CA CYS A 448 -27.32 -12.09 -6.28
C CYS A 448 -27.07 -12.01 -7.80
N PRO A 449 -26.50 -13.04 -8.45
CA PRO A 449 -26.01 -12.94 -9.83
C PRO A 449 -27.10 -12.69 -10.88
N ALA A 450 -28.35 -13.03 -10.58
CA ALA A 450 -29.50 -12.81 -11.44
C ALA A 450 -30.01 -11.36 -11.42
N ASP A 451 -29.67 -10.60 -10.37
CA ASP A 451 -30.24 -9.28 -10.11
C ASP A 451 -29.26 -8.16 -10.48
N PRO A 452 -29.78 -7.00 -10.94
CA PRO A 452 -28.97 -5.79 -10.97
C PRO A 452 -28.66 -5.33 -9.55
N VAL A 453 -27.61 -4.52 -9.39
CA VAL A 453 -27.35 -3.83 -8.12
C VAL A 453 -28.53 -2.89 -7.82
N GLU A 454 -28.97 -2.89 -6.57
CA GLU A 454 -30.12 -2.10 -6.14
C GLU A 454 -29.91 -0.60 -6.33
N LYS A 455 -30.98 0.10 -6.72
CA LYS A 455 -30.94 1.51 -7.11
C LYS A 455 -30.59 2.42 -5.94
N ASP A 456 -31.05 2.09 -4.73
CA ASP A 456 -30.80 2.85 -3.52
C ASP A 456 -29.33 2.77 -3.06
N VAL A 457 -28.71 1.58 -3.14
CA VAL A 457 -27.27 1.40 -2.94
C VAL A 457 -26.48 2.26 -3.93
N LEU A 458 -26.81 2.18 -5.23
CA LEU A 458 -26.15 2.99 -6.25
C LEU A 458 -26.42 4.49 -6.10
N ALA A 459 -27.63 4.90 -5.70
CA ALA A 459 -27.95 6.31 -5.49
C ALA A 459 -27.22 6.91 -4.29
N SER A 460 -26.89 6.08 -3.30
CA SER A 460 -26.19 6.47 -2.08
C SER A 460 -24.66 6.49 -2.23
N LEU A 461 -24.13 5.84 -3.28
CA LEU A 461 -22.70 5.88 -3.58
C LEU A 461 -22.29 7.23 -4.19
N ASP A 462 -21.10 7.67 -3.79
CA ASP A 462 -20.43 8.82 -4.41
C ASP A 462 -20.25 8.62 -5.92
N ALA A 463 -20.24 9.74 -6.65
CA ALA A 463 -20.27 9.73 -8.11
C ALA A 463 -19.10 8.94 -8.73
N GLY A 464 -17.90 9.00 -8.16
CA GLY A 464 -16.72 8.29 -8.64
C GLY A 464 -16.84 6.76 -8.55
N PRO A 465 -16.98 6.18 -7.34
CA PRO A 465 -17.20 4.74 -7.18
C PRO A 465 -18.40 4.20 -7.99
N ARG A 466 -19.49 4.97 -8.04
CA ARG A 466 -20.67 4.64 -8.85
C ARG A 466 -20.35 4.59 -10.34
N TRP A 467 -19.62 5.59 -10.86
CA TRP A 467 -19.19 5.63 -12.25
C TRP A 467 -18.29 4.43 -12.58
N LEU A 468 -17.37 4.06 -11.68
CA LEU A 468 -16.50 2.90 -11.85
C LEU A 468 -17.26 1.57 -11.86
N LEU A 469 -18.23 1.39 -10.95
CA LEU A 469 -19.10 0.21 -10.94
C LEU A 469 -19.87 0.07 -12.25
N ALA A 470 -20.44 1.16 -12.75
CA ALA A 470 -21.22 1.16 -13.99
C ALA A 470 -20.38 0.75 -15.21
N HIS A 471 -19.14 1.23 -15.31
CA HIS A 471 -18.26 0.89 -16.43
C HIS A 471 -17.69 -0.53 -16.33
N ARG A 472 -17.50 -1.04 -15.11
CA ARG A 472 -16.98 -2.38 -14.89
C ARG A 472 -18.03 -3.46 -15.07
N TRP A 473 -19.26 -3.22 -14.61
CA TRP A 473 -20.38 -4.17 -14.66
C TRP A 473 -21.63 -3.56 -15.30
N PRO A 474 -21.57 -3.11 -16.57
CA PRO A 474 -22.66 -2.36 -17.20
C PRO A 474 -23.97 -3.15 -17.28
N SER A 475 -23.90 -4.47 -17.50
CA SER A 475 -25.08 -5.35 -17.55
C SER A 475 -25.71 -5.61 -16.18
N ARG A 476 -25.04 -5.22 -15.09
CA ARG A 476 -25.52 -5.39 -13.72
C ARG A 476 -26.02 -4.08 -13.11
N MET A 477 -26.14 -3.02 -13.92
CA MET A 477 -26.71 -1.74 -13.49
C MET A 477 -28.19 -1.66 -13.86
N PRO A 478 -29.05 -1.14 -12.97
CA PRO A 478 -30.45 -0.90 -13.29
C PRO A 478 -30.60 0.27 -14.29
N ARG A 479 -31.77 0.36 -14.94
CA ARG A 479 -32.08 1.49 -15.86
C ARG A 479 -31.84 2.84 -15.15
N GLY A 480 -31.11 3.73 -15.81
CA GLY A 480 -30.72 5.05 -15.29
C GLY A 480 -29.34 5.10 -14.60
N PHE A 481 -28.70 3.96 -14.36
CA PHE A 481 -27.38 3.86 -13.70
C PHE A 481 -26.30 3.22 -14.61
N GLY A 482 -26.57 3.14 -15.91
CA GLY A 482 -25.60 2.62 -16.88
C GLY A 482 -24.39 3.54 -17.08
N PRO A 483 -23.39 3.08 -17.85
CA PRO A 483 -22.22 3.89 -18.20
C PRO A 483 -22.62 5.24 -18.81
N VAL A 484 -22.06 6.32 -18.28
CA VAL A 484 -22.15 7.67 -18.84
C VAL A 484 -20.74 8.10 -19.23
N ARG A 485 -20.58 8.66 -20.43
CA ARG A 485 -19.29 9.12 -20.96
C ARG A 485 -18.64 10.15 -20.02
#